data_AF-A0A818LNZ3-F1
#
_entry.id   AF-A0A818LNZ3-F1
#
_cell.length_a   1.000
_cell.length_b   1.000
_cell.length_c   1.000
_cell.angle_alpha   90.00
_cell.angle_beta   90.00
_cell.angle_gamma   90.00
#
_symmetry.space_group_name_H-M   'P 1'
#
loop_
_entity.id
_entity.type
_entity.pdbx_description
1 polymer ?
#
loop_
_entity_poly.entity_id
_entity_poly.type
_entity_poly.pdbx_seq_one_letter_code
_entity_poly.pdbx_strand_id
1 'polypeptide(L)'
;MPEQIEKLTQHIEDIKQRQQLQNILWKHRKLFDLRQPPIIKVTVHHAIETGTNSLSYTPPYRISYKDEQIQREEIDKLLRQ
;
A
#
# COMPACT_ATOMS: atom_id res chain seq x y z
N MET A 1 -9.90 6.10 14.37
CA MET A 1 -10.12 4.72 13.87
C MET A 1 -11.55 4.48 13.41
N PRO A 2 -12.61 4.87 14.16
CA PRO A 2 -13.99 4.90 13.64
C PRO A 2 -14.13 5.81 12.41
N GLU A 3 -13.42 6.95 12.46
CA GLU A 3 -13.42 8.03 11.46
C GLU A 3 -13.08 7.59 10.03
N GLN A 4 -12.31 6.51 9.84
CA GLN A 4 -11.91 6.07 8.50
C GLN A 4 -13.01 5.27 7.81
N ILE A 5 -13.66 4.37 8.55
CA ILE A 5 -14.81 3.60 8.05
C ILE A 5 -16.02 4.52 7.88
N GLU A 6 -16.16 5.53 8.75
CA GLU A 6 -17.14 6.60 8.57
C GLU A 6 -16.88 7.41 7.30
N LYS A 7 -15.65 7.86 7.04
CA LYS A 7 -15.28 8.54 5.79
C LYS A 7 -15.55 7.69 4.55
N LEU A 8 -15.23 6.40 4.60
CA LEU A 8 -15.46 5.46 3.49
C LEU A 8 -16.94 5.25 3.19
N THR A 9 -17.83 5.41 4.17
CA THR A 9 -19.27 5.15 4.03
C THR A 9 -20.14 6.42 4.07
N GLN A 10 -19.52 7.59 4.17
CA GLN A 10 -20.20 8.88 4.32
C GLN A 10 -21.10 9.24 3.13
N HIS A 11 -20.75 8.79 1.93
CA HIS A 11 -21.47 9.05 0.70
C HIS A 11 -22.78 8.25 0.55
N ILE A 12 -23.04 7.28 1.45
CA ILE A 12 -24.21 6.40 1.37
C ILE A 12 -25.38 7.05 2.12
N GLU A 13 -26.42 7.48 1.42
CA GLU A 13 -27.55 8.21 2.02
C GLU A 13 -28.45 7.32 2.90
N ASP A 14 -28.63 6.04 2.54
CA ASP A 14 -29.42 5.09 3.33
C ASP A 14 -28.67 4.65 4.59
N ILE A 15 -29.22 5.02 5.76
CA ILE A 15 -28.68 4.73 7.08
C ILE A 15 -28.55 3.22 7.33
N LYS A 16 -29.50 2.40 6.87
CA LYS A 16 -29.45 0.94 7.10
C LYS A 16 -28.32 0.31 6.29
N GLN A 17 -28.20 0.69 5.02
CA GLN A 17 -27.13 0.20 4.15
C GLN A 17 -25.76 0.66 4.67
N ARG A 18 -25.66 1.93 5.10
CA ARG A 18 -24.44 2.48 5.71
C ARG A 18 -24.00 1.65 6.92
N GLN A 19 -24.91 1.35 7.84
CA GLN A 19 -24.60 0.55 9.04
C GLN A 19 -24.17 -0.88 8.67
N GLN A 20 -24.83 -1.52 7.70
CA GLN A 20 -24.44 -2.85 7.23
C GLN A 20 -23.03 -2.86 6.63
N LEU A 21 -22.71 -1.88 5.79
CA LEU A 21 -21.38 -1.73 5.21
C LEU A 21 -20.31 -1.41 6.26
N GLN A 22 -20.60 -0.52 7.21
CA GLN A 22 -19.70 -0.22 8.32
C GLN A 22 -19.38 -1.48 9.14
N ASN A 23 -20.38 -2.31 9.42
CA ASN A 23 -20.19 -3.58 10.12
C ASN A 23 -19.30 -4.56 9.34
N ILE A 24 -19.46 -4.66 8.02
CA ILE A 24 -18.62 -5.51 7.16
C ILE A 24 -17.18 -4.99 7.14
N LEU A 25 -17.00 -3.68 6.93
CA LEU A 25 -15.69 -3.04 6.90
C LEU A 25 -14.98 -3.17 8.25
N TRP A 26 -15.72 -3.07 9.36
CA TRP A 26 -15.18 -3.29 10.70
C TRP A 26 -14.73 -4.75 10.91
N LYS A 27 -15.56 -5.71 10.49
CA LYS A 27 -15.25 -7.15 10.60
C LYS A 27 -13.99 -7.52 9.81
N HIS A 28 -13.81 -6.92 8.64
CA HIS A 28 -12.66 -7.16 7.75
C HIS A 28 -11.61 -6.06 7.82
N ARG A 29 -11.55 -5.29 8.93
CA ARG A 29 -10.71 -4.09 9.07
C ARG A 29 -9.25 -4.25 8.66
N LYS A 30 -8.66 -5.43 8.88
CA LYS A 30 -7.25 -5.72 8.52
C LYS A 30 -6.97 -5.60 7.02
N LEU A 31 -7.99 -5.80 6.19
CA LEU A 31 -7.88 -5.72 4.72
C LEU A 31 -8.09 -4.29 4.21
N PHE A 32 -8.77 -3.45 4.99
CA PHE A 32 -9.19 -2.10 4.60
C PHE A 32 -8.47 -1.00 5.39
N ASP A 33 -7.43 -1.36 6.15
CA ASP A 33 -6.60 -0.38 6.83
C ASP A 33 -5.64 0.29 5.84
N LEU A 34 -6.01 1.48 5.40
CA LEU A 34 -5.22 2.30 4.49
C LEU A 34 -4.02 2.99 5.15
N ARG A 35 -3.86 2.89 6.47
CA ARG A 35 -2.77 3.58 7.20
C ARG A 35 -1.46 2.82 7.14
N GLN A 36 -1.52 1.50 7.00
CA GLN A 36 -0.37 0.63 6.95
C GLN A 36 -0.55 -0.40 5.84
N PRO A 37 0.38 -0.50 4.88
CA PRO A 37 0.36 -1.60 3.94
C PRO A 37 0.51 -2.91 4.72
N PRO A 38 -0.36 -3.90 4.53
CA PRO A 38 -0.23 -5.17 5.22
C PRO A 38 1.00 -5.92 4.69
N ILE A 39 1.99 -6.16 5.56
CA ILE A 39 3.08 -7.10 5.24
C ILE A 39 2.49 -8.51 5.27
N ILE A 40 2.23 -9.06 4.09
CA ILE A 40 1.77 -10.44 3.96
C ILE A 40 2.97 -11.35 4.26
N LYS A 41 2.94 -12.03 5.40
CA LYS A 41 3.85 -13.14 5.69
C LYS A 41 3.43 -14.34 4.85
N VAL A 42 3.87 -14.33 3.59
CA VAL A 42 3.66 -15.46 2.67
C VAL A 42 4.64 -16.58 3.03
N THR A 43 4.15 -17.81 3.09
CA THR A 43 5.00 -19.00 3.26
C THR A 43 5.74 -19.36 1.97
N VAL A 44 5.25 -18.89 0.82
CA VAL A 44 5.86 -19.09 -0.49
C VAL A 44 6.63 -17.82 -0.85
N HIS A 45 7.95 -17.93 -0.91
CA HIS A 45 8.79 -16.85 -1.38
C HIS A 45 8.65 -16.70 -2.90
N HIS A 46 8.53 -15.46 -3.36
CA HIS A 46 8.56 -15.16 -4.79
C HIS A 46 9.96 -15.46 -5.33
N ALA A 47 10.09 -16.45 -6.21
CA ALA A 47 11.31 -16.71 -6.95
C ALA A 47 11.22 -16.06 -8.34
N ILE A 48 12.28 -15.37 -8.76
CA ILE A 48 12.41 -14.85 -10.12
C ILE A 48 13.40 -15.77 -10.84
N GLU A 49 12.91 -16.61 -11.74
CA GLU A 49 13.75 -17.51 -12.53
C GLU A 49 14.43 -16.72 -13.66
N THR A 50 15.75 -16.57 -13.58
CA THR A 50 16.54 -15.83 -14.59
C THR A 50 16.97 -16.70 -15.77
N GLY A 51 16.79 -18.02 -15.70
CA GLY A 51 17.23 -18.97 -16.73
C GLY A 51 18.72 -18.80 -17.03
N THR A 52 19.04 -18.57 -18.30
CA THR A 52 20.42 -18.30 -18.78
C THR A 52 20.77 -16.81 -18.85
N ASN A 53 19.85 -15.92 -18.49
CA ASN A 53 20.08 -14.48 -18.61
C ASN A 53 20.93 -13.97 -17.45
N SER A 54 21.99 -13.22 -17.76
CA SER A 54 22.79 -12.51 -16.78
C SER A 54 22.03 -11.30 -16.25
N LEU A 55 22.24 -10.97 -14.97
CA LEU A 55 21.76 -9.72 -14.38
C LEU A 55 22.33 -8.53 -15.14
N SER A 56 21.46 -7.61 -15.56
CA SER A 56 21.88 -6.36 -16.20
C SER A 56 22.22 -5.33 -15.12
N TYR A 57 23.44 -4.81 -15.15
CA TYR A 57 23.78 -3.59 -14.44
C TYR A 57 23.62 -2.40 -15.39
N THR A 58 22.85 -1.41 -14.98
CA THR A 58 22.69 -0.16 -15.72
C THR A 58 22.81 1.00 -14.74
N PRO A 59 23.69 1.99 -15.00
CA PRO A 59 23.81 3.15 -14.14
C PRO A 59 22.49 3.93 -14.13
N PRO A 60 22.15 4.58 -13.00
CA PRO A 60 20.93 5.37 -12.92
C PRO A 60 20.98 6.54 -13.90
N TYR A 61 19.81 6.90 -14.44
CA TYR A 61 19.68 8.09 -15.27
C TYR A 61 19.98 9.35 -14.47
N ARG A 62 20.52 10.37 -15.16
CA ARG A 62 20.67 11.70 -14.56
C ARG A 62 19.28 12.31 -14.36
N ILE A 63 19.02 12.75 -13.15
CA ILE A 63 17.76 13.40 -12.76
C ILE A 63 18.03 14.79 -12.23
N SER A 64 16.99 15.63 -12.15
CA SER A 64 17.13 16.95 -11.54
C SER A 64 17.28 16.84 -10.01
N TYR A 65 17.86 17.86 -9.38
CA TYR A 65 17.97 17.91 -7.91
C TYR A 65 16.61 17.79 -7.21
N LYS A 66 15.56 18.39 -7.79
CA LYS A 66 14.20 18.30 -7.28
C LYS A 66 13.68 16.86 -7.30
N ASP A 67 13.90 16.15 -8.40
CA ASP A 67 13.47 14.77 -8.55
C ASP A 67 14.27 13.83 -7.65
N GLU A 68 15.57 14.10 -7.45
CA GLU A 68 16.41 13.38 -6.51
C GLU A 68 15.89 13.52 -5.07
N GLN A 69 15.48 14.72 -4.67
CA GLN A 69 14.90 14.95 -3.35
C GLN A 69 13.58 14.17 -3.16
N ILE A 70 12.69 14.20 -4.17
CA ILE A 70 11.44 13.44 -4.14
C ILE A 70 11.73 11.93 -4.04
N GLN A 71 12.68 11.41 -4.81
CA GLN A 71 13.07 9.99 -4.72
C GLN A 71 13.61 9.63 -3.34
N ARG A 72 14.46 10.48 -2.75
CA ARG A 72 14.99 10.26 -1.39
C ARG A 72 13.87 10.23 -0.35
N GLU A 73 12.91 11.14 -0.43
CA GLU A 73 11.76 11.17 0.48
C GLU A 73 10.93 9.88 0.40
N GLU A 74 10.70 9.36 -0.82
CA GLU A 74 10.00 8.08 -1.00
C GLU A 74 10.82 6.87 -0.51
N ILE A 75 12.14 6.86 -0.75
CA ILE A 75 13.03 5.81 -0.25
C ILE A 75 13.02 5.80 1.29
N ASP A 76 13.10 6.95 1.93
CA ASP A 76 13.06 7.07 3.39
C ASP A 76 11.74 6.56 3.97
N LYS A 77 10.60 6.79 3.29
CA LYS A 77 9.31 6.23 3.70
C LYS A 77 9.30 4.70 3.65
N LEU A 78 9.93 4.10 2.64
CA LEU A 78 10.00 2.65 2.48
C LEU A 78 10.96 1.99 3.48
N LEU A 79 12.09 2.63 3.79
CA LEU A 79 13.09 2.10 4.74
C LEU A 79 12.65 2.15 6.20
N ARG A 80 11.71 3.04 6.56
CA ARG A 80 11.18 3.19 7.93
C ARG A 80 9.98 2.29 8.23
N GLN A 81 9.54 1.47 7.29
CA GLN A 81 8.50 0.45 7.50
C GLN A 81 8.99 -0.67 8.42
#